data_AF-A0A843K5X7-F1
#
_entry.id   AF-A0A843K5X7-F1
#
_cell.length_a   1.000
_cell.length_b   1.000
_cell.length_c   1.000
_cell.angle_alpha   90.00
_cell.angle_beta   90.00
_cell.angle_gamma   90.00
#
_symmetry.space_group_name_H-M   'P 1'
#
loop_
_entity.id
_entity.type
_entity.pdbx_description
1 polymer ?
#
loop_
_entity_poly.entity_id
_entity_poly.type
_entity_poly.pdbx_seq_one_letter_code
_entity_poly.pdbx_strand_id
1 'polypeptide(L)'
;MDDVRSVLLIAALSNAVKHKSVPAAGAVMGAILGTHPELRSKAGEIKGLLGSVLEEVSSLSAEDREEKLKIIAPDQYASLFEKKEKKKIGLPDLPKAEGGVVMRFAPNPSGPLHLGHARAAFLNDEYIRRYGGKYILRIEDTDPKRVDPEAYDMVREDIAWMGLSIAETIFQSDRFSKYYEVGKELIQKGHAYVCRCDNERFKDLKMHKTACPCRSQSPEEALDLFDQMLDGAFTEGEVGVRLKTDLSHPDPAMRDYPLFRVLTSTPHQRVDAIVYPLMNLSVAVDDHLLGMTHVIRGKDHIANTKRQEFIFRYMGWETPVYRHYGRMGIEGVVLSTSQMRAGIQSGEYSGWDDVRLGTLRAMARRGIQPQAVRNAVVEIGIGETDIQFSWENLYAKNKDIIDSQADRFFFVPDPVLVPVSGSDPVVAKAMRYPGDESRGYREIPFAGSLYLPRAELESGAAYIRLKDLFNIKVLHEGDTIRGEYAGDDLQEARSKKAPIIQWLPENHANPCTLKTPDGDVSGVCEPEAAMTQDRIVQFERVGFARIDTAGNPAVAYFTHR
;
A
#
# COMPACT_ATOMS: atom_id res chain seq x y z
N MET A 1 -17.23 -21.73 -42.34
CA MET A 1 -15.79 -22.05 -42.21
C MET A 1 -14.90 -20.80 -42.31
N ASP A 2 -15.42 -19.68 -42.84
CA ASP A 2 -14.63 -18.46 -43.11
C ASP A 2 -14.33 -17.55 -41.91
N ASP A 3 -15.06 -17.64 -40.80
CA ASP A 3 -14.92 -16.71 -39.66
C ASP A 3 -13.65 -16.98 -38.82
N VAL A 4 -13.45 -18.24 -38.40
CA VAL A 4 -12.30 -18.62 -37.55
C VAL A 4 -10.96 -18.50 -38.30
N ARG A 5 -10.94 -18.84 -39.59
CA ARG A 5 -9.74 -18.70 -40.42
C ARG A 5 -9.35 -17.22 -40.59
N SER A 6 -10.32 -16.34 -40.78
CA SER A 6 -10.07 -14.90 -40.93
C SER A 6 -9.48 -14.29 -39.67
N VAL A 7 -10.01 -14.64 -38.50
CA VAL A 7 -9.46 -14.23 -37.19
C VAL A 7 -8.02 -14.72 -37.01
N LEU A 8 -7.75 -15.99 -37.38
CA LEU A 8 -6.40 -16.57 -37.34
C LEU A 8 -5.41 -15.81 -38.24
N LEU A 9 -5.84 -15.51 -39.47
CA LEU A 9 -5.02 -14.82 -40.46
C LEU A 9 -4.70 -13.38 -40.01
N ILE A 10 -5.70 -12.64 -39.51
CA ILE A 10 -5.51 -11.29 -38.98
C ILE A 10 -4.54 -11.29 -37.80
N ALA A 11 -4.68 -12.24 -36.86
CA ALA A 11 -3.80 -12.34 -35.71
C ALA A 11 -2.36 -12.70 -36.10
N ALA A 12 -2.18 -13.65 -37.04
CA ALA A 12 -0.87 -14.05 -37.54
C ALA A 12 -0.19 -12.90 -38.30
N LEU A 13 -0.91 -12.22 -39.21
CA LEU A 13 -0.39 -11.05 -39.93
C LEU A 13 -0.08 -9.89 -38.98
N SER A 14 -0.94 -9.61 -37.98
CA SER A 14 -0.71 -8.55 -37.01
C SER A 14 0.55 -8.79 -36.18
N ASN A 15 0.79 -10.04 -35.75
CA ASN A 15 2.01 -10.41 -35.05
C ASN A 15 3.23 -10.28 -35.99
N ALA A 16 3.11 -10.76 -37.23
CA ALA A 16 4.19 -10.74 -38.20
C ALA A 16 4.64 -9.32 -38.57
N VAL A 17 3.69 -8.42 -38.81
CA VAL A 17 3.92 -7.00 -39.13
C VAL A 17 4.53 -6.28 -37.94
N LYS A 18 4.02 -6.52 -36.73
CA LYS A 18 4.52 -5.89 -35.49
C LYS A 18 5.96 -6.28 -35.17
N HIS A 19 6.32 -7.55 -35.32
CA HIS A 19 7.62 -8.09 -34.93
C HIS A 19 8.61 -8.26 -36.09
N LYS A 20 8.18 -7.95 -37.33
CA LYS A 20 8.96 -8.11 -38.56
C LYS A 20 9.50 -9.54 -38.74
N SER A 21 8.77 -10.54 -38.26
CA SER A 21 9.17 -11.96 -38.28
C SER A 21 7.96 -12.86 -38.45
N VAL A 22 8.14 -14.07 -38.98
CA VAL A 22 7.04 -15.07 -38.99
C VAL A 22 6.71 -15.47 -37.54
N PRO A 23 5.43 -15.43 -37.12
CA PRO A 23 5.08 -15.66 -35.74
C PRO A 23 5.11 -17.14 -35.38
N ALA A 24 5.50 -17.46 -34.14
CA ALA A 24 5.37 -18.82 -33.61
C ALA A 24 3.90 -19.18 -33.38
N ALA A 25 3.54 -20.45 -33.62
CA ALA A 25 2.18 -20.96 -33.41
C ALA A 25 1.62 -20.64 -32.01
N GLY A 26 2.44 -20.78 -30.96
CA GLY A 26 2.05 -20.46 -29.59
C GLY A 26 1.71 -18.99 -29.38
N ALA A 27 2.40 -18.07 -30.08
CA ALA A 27 2.15 -16.63 -29.95
C ALA A 27 0.81 -16.22 -30.60
N VAL A 28 0.48 -16.79 -31.75
CA VAL A 28 -0.81 -16.56 -32.43
C VAL A 28 -1.95 -17.18 -31.63
N MET A 29 -1.77 -18.40 -31.10
CA MET A 29 -2.74 -19.06 -30.22
C MET A 29 -3.02 -18.25 -28.95
N GLY A 30 -1.96 -17.77 -28.28
CA GLY A 30 -2.10 -16.97 -27.06
C GLY A 30 -2.82 -15.66 -27.31
N ALA A 31 -2.54 -14.98 -28.43
CA ALA A 31 -3.22 -13.75 -28.82
C ALA A 31 -4.72 -13.98 -29.02
N ILE A 32 -5.10 -14.99 -29.81
CA ILE A 32 -6.49 -15.27 -30.15
C ILE A 32 -7.31 -15.72 -28.93
N LEU A 33 -6.79 -16.62 -28.10
CA LEU A 33 -7.51 -17.09 -26.90
C LEU A 33 -7.63 -16.02 -25.81
N GLY A 34 -6.82 -14.97 -25.90
CA GLY A 34 -6.87 -13.77 -25.08
C GLY A 34 -7.91 -12.77 -25.56
N THR A 35 -7.97 -12.47 -26.86
CA THR A 35 -8.91 -11.49 -27.43
C THR A 35 -10.30 -12.05 -27.74
N HIS A 36 -10.41 -13.36 -27.96
CA HIS A 36 -11.65 -14.06 -28.29
C HIS A 36 -11.90 -15.25 -27.34
N PRO A 37 -12.32 -15.00 -26.08
CA PRO A 37 -12.57 -16.06 -25.10
C PRO A 37 -13.59 -17.11 -25.55
N GLU A 38 -14.54 -16.72 -26.41
CA GLU A 38 -15.56 -17.58 -27.02
C GLU A 38 -14.97 -18.69 -27.91
N LEU A 39 -13.77 -18.48 -28.45
CA LEU A 39 -13.08 -19.42 -29.32
C LEU A 39 -12.34 -20.53 -28.56
N ARG A 40 -12.29 -20.47 -27.22
CA ARG A 40 -11.65 -21.52 -26.39
C ARG A 40 -12.31 -22.89 -26.56
N SER A 41 -13.62 -22.93 -26.77
CA SER A 41 -14.38 -24.17 -27.03
C SER A 41 -14.05 -24.81 -28.38
N LYS A 42 -13.40 -24.05 -29.30
CA LYS A 42 -13.03 -24.48 -30.65
C LYS A 42 -11.51 -24.68 -30.83
N ALA A 43 -10.75 -24.79 -29.74
CA ALA A 43 -9.28 -24.88 -29.77
C ALA A 43 -8.72 -25.99 -30.69
N GLY A 44 -9.42 -27.12 -30.81
CA GLY A 44 -9.03 -28.22 -31.72
C GLY A 44 -9.15 -27.85 -33.20
N GLU A 45 -10.22 -27.17 -33.60
CA GLU A 45 -10.45 -26.67 -34.96
C GLU A 45 -9.42 -25.59 -35.33
N ILE A 46 -9.14 -24.68 -34.39
CA ILE A 46 -8.14 -23.62 -34.52
C ILE A 46 -6.75 -24.23 -34.75
N LYS A 47 -6.37 -25.24 -33.98
CA LYS A 47 -5.08 -25.94 -34.13
C LYS A 47 -4.95 -26.61 -35.51
N GLY A 48 -6.04 -27.14 -36.06
CA GLY A 48 -6.07 -27.74 -37.40
C GLY A 48 -5.88 -26.73 -38.53
N LEU A 49 -6.37 -25.49 -38.36
CA LEU A 49 -6.27 -24.43 -39.36
C LEU A 49 -4.99 -23.57 -39.23
N LEU A 50 -4.40 -23.52 -38.03
CA LEU A 50 -3.26 -22.66 -37.73
C LEU A 50 -2.04 -22.96 -38.62
N GLY A 51 -1.78 -24.24 -38.92
CA GLY A 51 -0.65 -24.63 -39.76
C GLY A 51 -0.69 -24.00 -41.15
N SER A 52 -1.84 -24.08 -41.84
CA SER A 52 -2.00 -23.51 -43.18
C SER A 52 -2.03 -21.99 -43.18
N VAL A 53 -2.48 -21.34 -42.10
CA VAL A 53 -2.41 -19.88 -41.95
C VAL A 53 -0.97 -19.42 -41.76
N LEU A 54 -0.19 -20.11 -40.94
CA LEU A 54 1.22 -19.77 -40.72
C LEU A 54 2.05 -19.99 -41.98
N GLU A 55 1.76 -21.04 -42.74
CA GLU A 55 2.41 -21.30 -44.04
C GLU A 55 2.09 -20.17 -45.04
N GLU A 56 0.82 -19.78 -45.14
CA GLU A 56 0.38 -18.65 -45.98
C GLU A 56 1.06 -17.33 -45.57
N VAL A 57 1.18 -17.04 -44.27
CA VAL A 57 1.88 -15.84 -43.79
C VAL A 57 3.38 -15.95 -44.06
N SER A 58 3.97 -17.13 -43.91
CA SER A 58 5.41 -17.35 -44.14
C SER A 58 5.81 -17.17 -45.60
N SER A 59 4.95 -17.52 -46.56
CA SER A 59 5.20 -17.40 -48.00
C SER A 59 5.14 -15.96 -48.52
N LEU A 60 4.59 -15.04 -47.74
CA LEU A 60 4.52 -13.61 -48.09
C LEU A 60 5.81 -12.89 -47.68
N SER A 61 6.22 -11.87 -48.45
CA SER A 61 7.30 -10.97 -48.04
C SER A 61 6.86 -10.07 -46.87
N ALA A 62 7.80 -9.38 -46.22
CA ALA A 62 7.45 -8.44 -45.15
C ALA A 62 6.52 -7.32 -45.64
N GLU A 63 6.74 -6.84 -46.87
CA GLU A 63 5.94 -5.82 -47.53
C GLU A 63 4.53 -6.35 -47.86
N ASP A 64 4.44 -7.55 -48.42
CA ASP A 64 3.15 -8.18 -48.76
C ASP A 64 2.31 -8.50 -47.52
N ARG A 65 2.93 -8.91 -46.40
CA ARG A 65 2.23 -9.12 -45.12
C ARG A 65 1.61 -7.83 -44.64
N GLU A 66 2.33 -6.73 -44.76
CA GLU A 66 1.88 -5.41 -44.34
C GLU A 66 0.73 -4.91 -45.22
N GLU A 67 0.86 -5.01 -46.54
CA GLU A 67 -0.18 -4.63 -47.49
C GLU A 67 -1.44 -5.47 -47.31
N LYS A 68 -1.29 -6.78 -47.15
CA LYS A 68 -2.41 -7.70 -46.91
C LYS A 68 -3.14 -7.36 -45.60
N LEU A 69 -2.41 -7.03 -44.53
CA LEU A 69 -3.03 -6.62 -43.26
C LEU A 69 -3.80 -5.31 -43.38
N LYS A 70 -3.25 -4.31 -44.10
CA LYS A 70 -3.94 -3.03 -44.38
C LYS A 70 -5.27 -3.24 -45.09
N ILE A 71 -5.33 -4.19 -46.02
CA ILE A 71 -6.54 -4.48 -46.80
C ILE A 71 -7.58 -5.20 -45.94
N ILE A 72 -7.21 -6.25 -45.22
CA ILE A 72 -8.18 -7.11 -44.53
C ILE A 72 -8.58 -6.62 -43.13
N ALA A 73 -7.74 -5.80 -42.49
CA ALA A 73 -7.98 -5.28 -41.14
C ALA A 73 -7.32 -3.90 -40.94
N PRO A 74 -7.82 -2.84 -41.63
CA PRO A 74 -7.22 -1.50 -41.62
C PRO A 74 -7.16 -0.89 -40.21
N ASP A 75 -8.20 -1.09 -39.40
CA ASP A 75 -8.25 -0.59 -38.00
C ASP A 75 -7.21 -1.28 -37.12
N GLN A 76 -7.05 -2.60 -37.29
CA GLN A 76 -6.05 -3.38 -36.56
C GLN A 76 -4.64 -2.93 -36.98
N TYR A 77 -4.39 -2.70 -38.27
CA TYR A 77 -3.13 -2.16 -38.76
C TYR A 77 -2.82 -0.78 -38.16
N ALA A 78 -3.79 0.14 -38.16
CA ALA A 78 -3.62 1.46 -37.56
C ALA A 78 -3.24 1.36 -36.07
N SER A 79 -3.89 0.46 -35.32
CA SER A 79 -3.61 0.24 -33.89
C SER A 79 -2.23 -0.35 -33.57
N LEU A 80 -1.57 -1.03 -34.53
CA LEU A 80 -0.24 -1.60 -34.33
C LEU A 80 0.85 -0.52 -34.20
N PHE A 81 0.61 0.64 -34.84
CA PHE A 81 1.56 1.75 -34.92
C PHE A 81 1.05 3.02 -34.26
N GLU A 82 -0.17 3.02 -33.72
CA GLU A 82 -0.54 3.95 -32.67
C GLU A 82 0.52 3.86 -31.57
N LYS A 83 1.33 4.91 -31.47
CA LYS A 83 2.07 5.16 -30.24
C LYS A 83 1.00 5.26 -29.17
N LYS A 84 0.78 4.20 -28.38
CA LYS A 84 0.24 4.36 -27.04
C LYS A 84 1.06 5.49 -26.46
N GLU A 85 0.43 6.65 -26.24
CA GLU A 85 1.09 7.70 -25.48
C GLU A 85 1.70 6.99 -24.29
N LYS A 86 3.02 7.08 -24.15
CA LYS A 86 3.65 6.71 -22.89
C LYS A 86 2.86 7.49 -21.87
N LYS A 87 2.01 6.80 -21.07
CA LYS A 87 1.27 7.41 -19.96
C LYS A 87 2.24 8.39 -19.33
N LYS A 88 1.89 9.69 -19.33
CA LYS A 88 2.73 10.71 -18.69
C LYS A 88 3.15 10.13 -17.35
N ILE A 89 4.45 9.88 -17.18
CA ILE A 89 4.96 9.24 -15.98
C ILE A 89 4.78 10.26 -14.86
N GLY A 90 3.93 9.96 -13.88
CA GLY A 90 3.69 10.79 -12.70
C GLY A 90 2.25 11.32 -12.59
N LEU A 91 2.04 12.15 -11.57
CA LEU A 91 0.74 12.73 -11.28
C LEU A 91 0.28 13.70 -12.39
N PRO A 92 -1.03 13.79 -12.68
CA PRO A 92 -1.56 14.76 -13.63
C PRO A 92 -1.37 16.20 -13.12
N ASP A 93 -1.40 17.18 -14.00
CA ASP A 93 -1.28 18.58 -13.59
C ASP A 93 -2.50 19.04 -12.76
N LEU A 94 -2.25 19.88 -11.76
CA LEU A 94 -3.32 20.51 -10.97
C LEU A 94 -3.75 21.84 -11.60
N PRO A 95 -5.05 22.04 -11.83
CA PRO A 95 -5.54 23.33 -12.32
C PRO A 95 -5.42 24.39 -11.22
N LYS A 96 -5.02 25.62 -11.56
CA LYS A 96 -4.83 26.75 -10.61
C LYS A 96 -3.68 26.54 -9.62
N ALA A 97 -2.62 25.83 -10.03
CA ALA A 97 -1.44 25.55 -9.18
C ALA A 97 -0.20 26.39 -9.55
N GLU A 98 -0.31 27.30 -10.53
CA GLU A 98 0.81 28.05 -11.11
C GLU A 98 1.54 28.96 -10.11
N GLY A 99 0.85 29.39 -9.04
CA GLY A 99 1.38 30.23 -7.95
C GLY A 99 1.81 29.44 -6.70
N GLY A 100 1.86 28.11 -6.78
CA GLY A 100 2.03 27.23 -5.64
C GLY A 100 0.71 26.78 -5.03
N VAL A 101 0.77 25.80 -4.14
CA VAL A 101 -0.42 25.18 -3.55
C VAL A 101 -0.34 25.16 -2.03
N VAL A 102 -1.47 25.43 -1.39
CA VAL A 102 -1.70 25.19 0.02
C VAL A 102 -2.58 23.95 0.16
N MET A 103 -2.04 22.92 0.81
CA MET A 103 -2.64 21.59 0.95
C MET A 103 -2.49 21.07 2.38
N ARG A 104 -3.23 20.01 2.73
CA ARG A 104 -3.13 19.38 4.05
C ARG A 104 -3.18 17.86 4.02
N PHE A 105 -2.43 17.25 4.93
CA PHE A 105 -2.67 15.89 5.41
C PHE A 105 -3.44 15.96 6.72
N ALA A 106 -4.59 15.28 6.78
CA ALA A 106 -5.55 15.45 7.86
C ALA A 106 -5.95 14.11 8.51
N PRO A 107 -5.05 13.45 9.28
CA PRO A 107 -5.37 12.23 9.99
C PRO A 107 -6.15 12.49 11.29
N ASN A 108 -6.98 11.53 11.69
CA ASN A 108 -7.49 11.47 13.06
C ASN A 108 -6.42 10.80 13.94
N PRO A 109 -6.20 11.23 15.19
CA PRO A 109 -5.24 10.58 16.10
C PRO A 109 -5.87 9.35 16.75
N SER A 110 -6.32 8.39 15.94
CA SER A 110 -6.98 7.17 16.41
C SER A 110 -6.02 5.98 16.55
N GLY A 111 -4.73 6.17 16.29
CA GLY A 111 -3.66 5.18 16.26
C GLY A 111 -2.54 5.65 15.30
N PRO A 112 -1.53 4.81 15.01
CA PRO A 112 -0.48 5.14 14.06
C PRO A 112 -1.01 5.23 12.62
N LEU A 113 -0.21 5.80 11.74
CA LEU A 113 -0.48 5.82 10.31
C LEU A 113 -0.31 4.43 9.70
N HIS A 114 -0.97 4.23 8.57
CA HIS A 114 -0.96 2.97 7.82
C HIS A 114 -0.90 3.25 6.32
N LEU A 115 -0.78 2.22 5.48
CA LEU A 115 -0.59 2.37 4.04
C LEU A 115 -1.65 3.25 3.34
N GLY A 116 -2.91 3.17 3.78
CA GLY A 116 -3.97 4.07 3.31
C GLY A 116 -3.69 5.57 3.58
N HIS A 117 -3.13 5.90 4.75
CA HIS A 117 -2.70 7.25 5.09
C HIS A 117 -1.50 7.68 4.24
N ALA A 118 -0.54 6.78 4.04
CA ALA A 118 0.64 7.06 3.21
C ALA A 118 0.27 7.46 1.78
N ARG A 119 -0.77 6.86 1.19
CA ARG A 119 -1.27 7.29 -0.12
C ARG A 119 -1.73 8.74 -0.11
N ALA A 120 -2.58 9.13 0.84
CA ALA A 120 -3.06 10.51 0.93
C ALA A 120 -1.89 11.49 1.14
N ALA A 121 -1.00 11.15 2.08
CA ALA A 121 0.11 12.01 2.46
C ALA A 121 1.14 12.17 1.32
N PHE A 122 1.67 11.09 0.74
CA PHE A 122 2.66 11.18 -0.32
C PHE A 122 2.13 11.82 -1.60
N LEU A 123 0.85 11.62 -1.95
CA LEU A 123 0.27 12.27 -3.13
C LEU A 123 0.17 13.79 -2.96
N ASN A 124 -0.23 14.27 -1.77
CA ASN A 124 -0.27 15.71 -1.49
C ASN A 124 1.15 16.29 -1.39
N ASP A 125 2.10 15.60 -0.74
CA ASP A 125 3.50 16.03 -0.66
C ASP A 125 4.18 16.09 -2.04
N GLU A 126 3.86 15.15 -2.95
CA GLU A 126 4.36 15.17 -4.32
C GLU A 126 3.90 16.42 -5.10
N TYR A 127 2.65 16.84 -4.92
CA TYR A 127 2.17 18.09 -5.52
C TYR A 127 2.82 19.33 -4.90
N ILE A 128 3.04 19.33 -3.59
CA ILE A 128 3.79 20.40 -2.90
C ILE A 128 5.22 20.48 -3.44
N ARG A 129 5.89 19.35 -3.68
CA ARG A 129 7.24 19.33 -4.27
C ARG A 129 7.25 19.84 -5.71
N ARG A 130 6.19 19.60 -6.49
CA ARG A 130 6.07 20.04 -7.89
C ARG A 130 5.78 21.53 -8.04
N TYR A 131 4.85 22.04 -7.23
CA TYR A 131 4.35 23.41 -7.38
C TYR A 131 4.88 24.39 -6.32
N GLY A 132 5.50 23.88 -5.24
CA GLY A 132 5.81 24.67 -4.06
C GLY A 132 4.57 25.03 -3.25
N GLY A 133 4.76 25.81 -2.18
CA GLY A 133 3.69 26.28 -1.30
C GLY A 133 3.76 25.68 0.10
N LYS A 134 2.61 25.44 0.73
CA LYS A 134 2.52 25.09 2.15
C LYS A 134 1.79 23.78 2.36
N TYR A 135 2.44 22.83 3.04
CA TYR A 135 1.84 21.56 3.39
C TYR A 135 1.56 21.49 4.89
N ILE A 136 0.29 21.40 5.27
CA ILE A 136 -0.14 21.45 6.67
C ILE A 136 -0.47 20.04 7.16
N LEU A 137 0.04 19.67 8.32
CA LEU A 137 -0.46 18.52 9.09
C LEU A 137 -1.60 19.03 9.97
N ARG A 138 -2.82 18.56 9.74
CA ARG A 138 -3.98 18.91 10.59
C ARG A 138 -4.48 17.68 11.32
N ILE A 139 -4.23 17.60 12.62
CA ILE A 139 -4.76 16.51 13.45
C ILE A 139 -6.24 16.77 13.71
N GLU A 140 -7.09 15.90 13.17
CA GLU A 140 -8.56 16.00 13.29
C GLU A 140 -9.04 15.27 14.55
N ASP A 141 -8.89 15.91 15.71
CA ASP A 141 -9.16 15.36 17.05
C ASP A 141 -10.54 15.73 17.62
N THR A 142 -11.50 16.15 16.80
CA THR A 142 -12.82 16.64 17.27
C THR A 142 -13.75 15.55 17.84
N ASP A 143 -13.36 14.27 17.83
CA ASP A 143 -14.12 13.16 18.40
C ASP A 143 -13.33 12.48 19.54
N PRO A 144 -13.51 12.89 20.80
CA PRO A 144 -12.69 12.38 21.91
C PRO A 144 -12.86 10.87 22.15
N LYS A 145 -13.97 10.26 21.70
CA LYS A 145 -14.18 8.79 21.76
C LYS A 145 -13.22 8.02 20.84
N ARG A 146 -12.64 8.68 19.85
CA ARG A 146 -11.75 8.08 18.84
C ARG A 146 -10.29 8.51 19.01
N VAL A 147 -9.99 9.38 19.96
CA VAL A 147 -8.63 9.84 20.23
C VAL A 147 -7.90 8.80 21.07
N ASP A 148 -6.74 8.40 20.58
CA ASP A 148 -5.73 7.67 21.34
C ASP A 148 -4.62 8.66 21.71
N PRO A 149 -4.35 8.91 23.00
CA PRO A 149 -3.33 9.88 23.41
C PRO A 149 -1.94 9.55 22.83
N GLU A 150 -1.60 8.26 22.73
CA GLU A 150 -0.30 7.85 22.19
C GLU A 150 -0.22 8.13 20.67
N ALA A 151 -1.37 8.24 19.98
CA ALA A 151 -1.38 8.50 18.55
C ALA A 151 -0.85 9.88 18.16
N TYR A 152 -0.86 10.87 19.05
CA TYR A 152 -0.24 12.17 18.77
C TYR A 152 1.26 12.02 18.49
N ASP A 153 1.96 11.29 19.35
CA ASP A 153 3.38 10.99 19.14
C ASP A 153 3.59 9.98 18.03
N MET A 154 2.75 8.95 17.94
CA MET A 154 2.91 7.96 16.88
C MET A 154 2.79 8.56 15.48
N VAL A 155 1.81 9.44 15.26
CA VAL A 155 1.66 10.16 13.99
C VAL A 155 2.86 11.06 13.73
N ARG A 156 3.37 11.79 14.73
CA ARG A 156 4.55 12.64 14.58
C ARG A 156 5.77 11.85 14.12
N GLU A 157 6.02 10.69 14.74
CA GLU A 157 7.11 9.79 14.37
C GLU A 157 6.93 9.20 12.97
N ASP A 158 5.70 8.79 12.62
CA ASP A 158 5.40 8.24 11.30
C ASP A 158 5.60 9.29 10.19
N ILE A 159 5.22 10.56 10.45
CA ILE A 159 5.46 11.69 9.54
C ILE A 159 6.96 11.94 9.34
N ALA A 160 7.75 11.87 10.42
CA ALA A 160 9.19 12.01 10.36
C ALA A 160 9.83 10.87 9.55
N TRP A 161 9.40 9.62 9.79
CA TRP A 161 9.85 8.46 9.01
C TRP A 161 9.51 8.59 7.52
N MET A 162 8.32 9.12 7.19
CA MET A 162 7.91 9.37 5.80
C MET A 162 8.72 10.48 5.12
N GLY A 163 9.38 11.37 5.86
CA GLY A 163 10.10 12.51 5.31
C GLY A 163 9.19 13.49 4.57
N LEU A 164 8.00 13.77 5.12
CA LEU A 164 7.06 14.73 4.54
C LEU A 164 7.50 16.17 4.82
N SER A 165 7.21 17.06 3.88
CA SER A 165 7.61 18.47 3.92
C SER A 165 6.59 19.32 4.69
N ILE A 166 6.24 18.90 5.91
CA ILE A 166 5.22 19.59 6.73
C ILE A 166 5.76 20.96 7.17
N ALA A 167 5.03 22.01 6.79
CA ALA A 167 5.37 23.39 7.13
C ALA A 167 4.77 23.83 8.48
N GLU A 168 3.63 23.26 8.85
CA GLU A 168 2.93 23.59 10.10
C GLU A 168 2.07 22.42 10.55
N THR A 169 1.96 22.24 11.86
CA THR A 169 1.05 21.28 12.50
C THR A 169 -0.05 22.03 13.25
N ILE A 170 -1.30 21.65 12.98
CA ILE A 170 -2.50 22.22 13.58
C ILE A 170 -3.29 21.13 14.28
N PHE A 171 -3.76 21.38 15.50
CA PHE A 171 -4.74 20.54 16.20
C PHE A 171 -6.12 21.20 16.11
N GLN A 172 -7.16 20.45 15.76
CA GLN A 172 -8.51 21.01 15.69
C GLN A 172 -9.05 21.36 17.08
N SER A 173 -8.67 20.62 18.12
CA SER A 173 -9.01 20.92 19.51
C SER A 173 -8.60 22.34 19.95
N ASP A 174 -7.46 22.84 19.47
CA ASP A 174 -6.99 24.20 19.76
C ASP A 174 -7.82 25.30 19.07
N ARG A 175 -8.75 24.92 18.19
CA ARG A 175 -9.48 25.81 17.28
C ARG A 175 -10.99 25.84 17.53
N PHE A 176 -11.45 25.27 18.64
CA PHE A 176 -12.89 25.18 18.95
C PHE A 176 -13.59 26.53 18.96
N SER A 177 -12.93 27.58 19.46
CA SER A 177 -13.44 28.96 19.42
C SER A 177 -13.78 29.41 17.99
N LYS A 178 -12.95 29.09 17.00
CA LYS A 178 -13.19 29.42 15.58
C LYS A 178 -14.39 28.69 15.01
N TYR A 179 -14.61 27.45 15.42
CA TYR A 179 -15.80 26.71 15.00
C TYR A 179 -17.05 27.33 15.63
N TYR A 180 -17.03 27.67 16.92
CA TYR A 180 -18.16 28.31 17.59
C TYR A 180 -18.50 29.67 16.99
N GLU A 181 -17.50 30.51 16.68
CA GLU A 181 -17.65 31.79 15.98
C GLU A 181 -18.42 31.59 14.65
N VAL A 182 -17.98 30.67 13.80
CA VAL A 182 -18.65 30.36 12.53
C VAL A 182 -20.04 29.76 12.74
N GLY A 183 -20.20 28.91 13.76
CA GLY A 183 -21.50 28.36 14.17
C GLY A 183 -22.52 29.45 14.47
N LYS A 184 -22.12 30.44 15.29
CA LYS A 184 -22.94 31.62 15.61
C LYS A 184 -23.27 32.42 14.36
N GLU A 185 -22.29 32.66 13.48
CA GLU A 185 -22.52 33.40 12.24
C GLU A 185 -23.51 32.70 11.31
N LEU A 186 -23.42 31.37 11.16
CA LEU A 186 -24.39 30.58 10.39
C LEU A 186 -25.80 30.67 10.97
N ILE A 187 -25.94 30.67 12.31
CA ILE A 187 -27.24 30.84 12.98
C ILE A 187 -27.77 32.26 12.75
N GLN A 188 -26.93 33.29 12.92
CA GLN A 188 -27.27 34.71 12.70
C GLN A 188 -27.78 34.97 11.28
N LYS A 189 -27.14 34.36 10.27
CA LYS A 189 -27.58 34.44 8.86
C LYS A 189 -28.82 33.59 8.56
N GLY A 190 -29.38 32.89 9.55
CA GLY A 190 -30.54 32.01 9.39
C GLY A 190 -30.24 30.71 8.65
N HIS A 191 -28.96 30.34 8.51
CA HIS A 191 -28.51 29.13 7.81
C HIS A 191 -28.31 27.93 8.73
N ALA A 192 -28.47 28.07 10.05
CA ALA A 192 -28.43 26.97 11.01
C ALA A 192 -29.50 27.15 12.11
N TYR A 193 -29.76 26.10 12.87
CA TYR A 193 -30.71 26.09 14.00
C TYR A 193 -30.36 25.01 15.02
N VAL A 194 -30.87 25.14 16.25
CA VAL A 194 -30.66 24.16 17.33
C VAL A 194 -31.81 23.16 17.34
N CYS A 195 -31.54 21.91 17.01
CA CYS A 195 -32.53 20.85 16.96
C CYS A 195 -32.60 20.11 18.30
N ARG A 196 -33.81 20.00 18.85
CA ARG A 196 -34.15 19.26 20.08
C ARG A 196 -34.94 17.98 19.81
N CYS A 197 -35.13 17.62 18.55
CA CYS A 197 -35.75 16.35 18.20
C CYS A 197 -34.79 15.21 18.55
N ASP A 198 -35.33 14.14 19.11
CA ASP A 198 -34.60 12.88 19.19
C ASP A 198 -34.20 12.39 17.79
N ASN A 199 -33.17 11.55 17.74
CA ASN A 199 -32.56 11.10 16.49
C ASN A 199 -33.52 10.33 15.59
N GLU A 200 -34.42 9.53 16.16
CA GLU A 200 -35.37 8.73 15.39
C GLU A 200 -36.44 9.61 14.73
N ARG A 201 -37.04 10.52 15.52
CA ARG A 201 -38.00 11.49 15.01
C ARG A 201 -37.40 12.40 13.95
N PHE A 202 -36.19 12.91 14.17
CA PHE A 202 -35.55 13.73 13.15
C PHE A 202 -35.26 12.93 11.87
N LYS A 203 -34.79 11.69 12.01
CA LYS A 203 -34.56 10.80 10.87
C LYS A 203 -35.85 10.58 10.08
N ASP A 204 -36.96 10.30 10.76
CA ASP A 204 -38.27 10.10 10.12
C ASP A 204 -38.72 11.35 9.34
N LEU A 205 -38.72 12.52 9.98
CA LEU A 205 -39.07 13.80 9.35
C LEU A 205 -38.17 14.08 8.13
N LYS A 206 -36.86 13.87 8.28
CA LYS A 206 -35.87 14.02 7.21
C LYS A 206 -36.14 13.09 6.03
N MET A 207 -36.51 11.84 6.28
CA MET A 207 -36.84 10.87 5.23
C MET A 207 -38.11 11.28 4.47
N HIS A 208 -39.10 11.80 5.18
CA HIS A 208 -40.35 12.34 4.63
C HIS A 208 -40.24 13.76 4.05
N LYS A 209 -39.03 14.36 4.04
CA LYS A 209 -38.77 15.72 3.53
C LYS A 209 -39.54 16.81 4.30
N THR A 210 -39.90 16.53 5.55
CA THR A 210 -40.66 17.42 6.43
C THR A 210 -39.72 18.17 7.35
N ALA A 211 -39.91 19.49 7.49
CA ALA A 211 -39.15 20.28 8.44
C ALA A 211 -39.51 19.88 9.87
N CYS A 212 -38.50 19.72 10.74
CA CYS A 212 -38.76 19.60 12.16
C CYS A 212 -39.23 20.93 12.75
N PRO A 213 -40.02 20.94 13.85
CA PRO A 213 -40.52 22.18 14.45
C PRO A 213 -39.40 23.15 14.84
N CYS A 214 -38.21 22.65 15.19
CA CYS A 214 -37.05 23.48 15.54
C CYS A 214 -36.53 24.31 14.35
N ARG A 215 -36.81 23.93 13.10
CA ARG A 215 -36.26 24.60 11.92
C ARG A 215 -36.81 26.03 11.72
N SER A 216 -37.97 26.34 12.30
CA SER A 216 -38.62 27.65 12.25
C SER A 216 -38.20 28.61 13.35
N GLN A 217 -37.24 28.24 14.21
CA GLN A 217 -36.64 29.15 15.20
C GLN A 217 -36.16 30.45 14.53
N SER A 218 -36.32 31.58 15.24
CA SER A 218 -35.65 32.81 14.87
C SER A 218 -34.13 32.69 15.11
N PRO A 219 -33.29 33.49 14.43
CA PRO A 219 -31.86 33.51 14.71
C PRO A 219 -31.53 33.79 16.18
N GLU A 220 -32.28 34.68 16.83
CA GLU A 220 -32.09 35.04 18.24
C GLU A 220 -32.39 33.86 19.18
N GLU A 221 -33.52 33.16 18.97
CA GLU A 221 -33.88 31.96 19.73
C GLU A 221 -32.83 30.85 19.57
N ALA A 222 -32.35 30.64 18.35
CA ALA A 222 -31.35 29.62 18.06
C ALA A 222 -29.97 29.96 18.63
N LEU A 223 -29.61 31.26 18.69
CA LEU A 223 -28.37 31.71 19.33
C LEU A 223 -28.42 31.50 20.84
N ASP A 224 -29.53 31.89 21.49
CA ASP A 224 -29.71 31.70 22.92
C ASP A 224 -29.60 30.21 23.31
N LEU A 225 -30.25 29.32 22.53
CA LEU A 225 -30.10 27.88 22.71
C LEU A 225 -28.67 27.39 22.48
N PHE A 226 -27.93 27.97 21.54
CA PHE A 226 -26.54 27.59 21.29
C PHE A 226 -25.60 28.06 22.40
N ASP A 227 -25.84 29.24 22.97
CA ASP A 227 -25.10 29.71 24.15
C ASP A 227 -25.38 28.81 25.36
N GLN A 228 -26.65 28.43 25.60
CA GLN A 228 -27.00 27.43 26.61
C GLN A 228 -26.32 26.07 26.37
N MET A 229 -26.12 25.65 25.11
CA MET A 229 -25.34 24.44 24.79
C MET A 229 -23.89 24.58 25.25
N LEU A 230 -23.25 25.72 24.98
CA LEU A 230 -21.87 25.99 25.37
C LEU A 230 -21.72 26.10 26.90
N ASP A 231 -22.72 26.63 27.59
CA ASP A 231 -22.77 26.77 29.05
C ASP A 231 -23.11 25.45 29.78
N GLY A 232 -23.41 24.38 29.03
CA GLY A 232 -23.65 23.04 29.60
C GLY A 232 -25.04 22.81 30.15
N ALA A 233 -26.05 23.52 29.65
CA ALA A 233 -27.44 23.31 30.02
C ALA A 233 -28.04 21.98 29.50
N PHE A 234 -27.31 21.25 28.64
CA PHE A 234 -27.79 20.03 27.99
C PHE A 234 -26.79 18.87 28.10
N THR A 235 -27.30 17.66 27.93
CA THR A 235 -26.57 16.40 27.95
C THR A 235 -26.54 15.72 26.57
N GLU A 236 -25.76 14.64 26.44
CA GLU A 236 -25.56 13.93 25.16
C GLU A 236 -26.91 13.46 24.57
N GLY A 237 -27.18 13.87 23.33
CA GLY A 237 -28.38 13.47 22.58
C GLY A 237 -29.60 14.37 22.74
N GLU A 238 -29.61 15.33 23.68
CA GLU A 238 -30.75 16.23 23.88
C GLU A 238 -30.84 17.34 22.81
N VAL A 239 -29.68 17.78 22.30
CA VAL A 239 -29.55 18.91 21.38
C VAL A 239 -28.42 18.70 20.37
N GLY A 240 -28.59 19.30 19.19
CA GLY A 240 -27.53 19.46 18.22
C GLY A 240 -27.82 20.58 17.23
N VAL A 241 -26.77 21.26 16.76
CA VAL A 241 -26.91 22.30 15.73
C VAL A 241 -26.98 21.63 14.37
N ARG A 242 -27.93 22.06 13.53
CA ARG A 242 -28.09 21.57 12.15
C ARG A 242 -27.97 22.70 11.16
N LEU A 243 -27.34 22.43 10.02
CA LEU A 243 -27.32 23.37 8.90
C LEU A 243 -28.69 23.31 8.19
N LYS A 244 -29.28 24.46 7.85
CA LYS A 244 -30.47 24.51 6.98
C LYS A 244 -30.04 24.32 5.53
N THR A 245 -30.39 23.18 4.96
CA THR A 245 -30.18 22.88 3.54
C THR A 245 -31.53 22.70 2.85
N ASP A 246 -31.52 22.16 1.64
CA ASP A 246 -32.72 21.72 0.96
C ASP A 246 -33.21 20.37 1.53
N LEU A 247 -34.41 20.36 2.11
CA LEU A 247 -35.07 19.14 2.61
C LEU A 247 -35.58 18.24 1.48
N SER A 248 -35.76 18.78 0.28
CA SER A 248 -36.19 18.02 -0.89
C SER A 248 -35.04 17.31 -1.61
N HIS A 249 -33.79 17.59 -1.23
CA HIS A 249 -32.57 17.07 -1.84
C HIS A 249 -32.65 15.53 -2.00
N PRO A 250 -32.27 14.97 -3.18
CA PRO A 250 -32.42 13.55 -3.46
C PRO A 250 -31.64 12.67 -2.48
N ASP A 251 -30.41 13.07 -2.13
CA ASP A 251 -29.59 12.42 -1.11
C ASP A 251 -30.04 12.84 0.32
N PRO A 252 -30.57 11.91 1.15
CA PRO A 252 -30.98 12.18 2.53
C PRO A 252 -29.84 12.55 3.47
N ALA A 253 -28.58 12.30 3.09
CA ALA A 253 -27.41 12.68 3.87
C ALA A 253 -27.03 14.16 3.70
N MET A 254 -27.64 14.85 2.72
CA MET A 254 -27.47 16.30 2.52
C MET A 254 -28.52 17.11 3.27
N ARG A 255 -29.66 16.51 3.63
CA ARG A 255 -30.78 17.19 4.29
C ARG A 255 -30.46 17.49 5.75
N ASP A 256 -30.39 18.76 6.09
CA ASP A 256 -30.22 19.31 7.43
C ASP A 256 -29.25 18.51 8.33
N TYR A 257 -28.04 18.31 7.81
CA TYR A 257 -27.01 17.53 8.49
C TYR A 257 -26.44 18.30 9.71
N PRO A 258 -25.95 17.58 10.73
CA PRO A 258 -25.51 18.21 11.97
C PRO A 258 -24.14 18.90 11.83
N LEU A 259 -23.96 19.99 12.58
CA LEU A 259 -22.73 20.79 12.67
C LEU A 259 -22.05 20.67 14.04
N PHE A 260 -22.84 20.57 15.11
CA PHE A 260 -22.36 20.39 16.49
C PHE A 260 -23.17 19.33 17.22
N ARG A 261 -22.55 18.68 18.19
CA ARG A 261 -23.20 17.79 19.16
C ARG A 261 -22.75 18.11 20.59
N VAL A 262 -23.60 17.82 21.56
CA VAL A 262 -23.17 17.72 22.95
C VAL A 262 -22.59 16.34 23.20
N LEU A 263 -21.46 16.29 23.90
CA LEU A 263 -20.82 15.07 24.36
C LEU A 263 -20.19 15.31 25.74
N THR A 264 -20.77 14.70 26.76
CA THR A 264 -20.33 14.80 28.17
C THR A 264 -19.74 13.50 28.70
N SER A 265 -19.93 12.38 28.00
CA SER A 265 -19.52 11.03 28.46
C SER A 265 -18.01 10.76 28.31
N THR A 266 -17.28 11.55 27.53
CA THR A 266 -15.85 11.35 27.30
C THR A 266 -15.17 12.71 27.20
N PRO A 267 -14.33 13.10 28.18
CA PRO A 267 -13.60 14.36 28.12
C PRO A 267 -12.54 14.30 27.01
N HIS A 268 -12.27 15.44 26.36
CA HIS A 268 -11.16 15.55 25.44
C HIS A 268 -9.85 15.73 26.21
N GLN A 269 -8.79 15.08 25.74
CA GLN A 269 -7.50 15.04 26.44
C GLN A 269 -6.71 16.34 26.40
N ARG A 270 -7.15 17.31 25.58
CA ARG A 270 -6.45 18.58 25.29
C ARG A 270 -7.27 19.83 25.59
N VAL A 271 -8.59 19.71 25.62
CA VAL A 271 -9.50 20.86 25.75
C VAL A 271 -10.64 20.48 26.67
N ASP A 272 -11.04 21.40 27.55
CA ASP A 272 -12.25 21.26 28.34
C ASP A 272 -13.43 21.74 27.50
N ALA A 273 -14.15 20.81 26.89
CA ALA A 273 -15.28 21.10 26.01
C ALA A 273 -16.35 20.02 26.12
N ILE A 274 -17.61 20.45 25.98
CA ILE A 274 -18.79 19.59 25.96
C ILE A 274 -19.58 19.71 24.65
N VAL A 275 -19.36 20.77 23.86
CA VAL A 275 -19.94 20.95 22.52
C VAL A 275 -18.86 20.71 21.49
N TYR A 276 -19.02 19.68 20.67
CA TYR A 276 -18.01 19.28 19.69
C TYR A 276 -18.47 19.61 18.27
N PRO A 277 -17.64 20.26 17.45
CA PRO A 277 -17.90 20.42 16.03
C PRO A 277 -17.86 19.07 15.33
N LEU A 278 -18.64 18.91 14.27
CA LEU A 278 -18.60 17.75 13.41
C LEU A 278 -17.78 18.02 12.16
N MET A 279 -17.20 16.95 11.60
CA MET A 279 -16.20 16.99 10.53
C MET A 279 -16.54 17.94 9.37
N ASN A 280 -17.80 18.00 8.88
CA ASN A 280 -18.11 18.88 7.75
C ASN A 280 -17.97 20.36 8.12
N LEU A 281 -18.28 20.75 9.35
CA LEU A 281 -18.05 22.11 9.85
C LEU A 281 -16.57 22.36 10.04
N SER A 282 -15.91 21.57 10.89
CA SER A 282 -14.52 21.83 11.28
C SER A 282 -13.59 21.84 10.06
N VAL A 283 -13.76 20.91 9.12
CA VAL A 283 -12.98 20.85 7.89
C VAL A 283 -13.25 22.03 6.98
N ALA A 284 -14.51 22.46 6.79
CA ALA A 284 -14.79 23.61 5.93
C ALA A 284 -14.21 24.91 6.50
N VAL A 285 -14.36 25.11 7.81
CA VAL A 285 -13.81 26.26 8.53
C VAL A 285 -12.28 26.27 8.43
N ASP A 286 -11.63 25.15 8.70
CA ASP A 286 -10.18 25.09 8.65
C ASP A 286 -9.63 25.17 7.22
N ASP A 287 -10.28 24.53 6.25
CA ASP A 287 -9.84 24.63 4.86
C ASP A 287 -9.92 26.09 4.38
N HIS A 288 -10.94 26.86 4.77
CA HIS A 288 -11.01 28.30 4.47
C HIS A 288 -9.97 29.12 5.25
N LEU A 289 -9.96 29.03 6.58
CA LEU A 289 -9.12 29.88 7.43
C LEU A 289 -7.61 29.60 7.29
N LEU A 290 -7.23 28.38 6.91
CA LEU A 290 -5.85 28.02 6.61
C LEU A 290 -5.47 28.26 5.15
N GLY A 291 -6.40 28.78 4.34
CA GLY A 291 -6.16 29.14 2.94
C GLY A 291 -5.93 27.95 2.02
N MET A 292 -6.59 26.82 2.25
CA MET A 292 -6.48 25.65 1.37
C MET A 292 -6.86 26.04 -0.06
N THR A 293 -5.97 25.70 -0.99
CA THR A 293 -6.20 25.92 -2.42
C THR A 293 -6.66 24.64 -3.10
N HIS A 294 -6.15 23.49 -2.63
CA HIS A 294 -6.39 22.18 -3.22
C HIS A 294 -6.62 21.13 -2.13
N VAL A 295 -7.63 20.30 -2.34
CA VAL A 295 -7.98 19.20 -1.45
C VAL A 295 -8.00 17.90 -2.25
N ILE A 296 -6.99 17.07 -2.04
CA ILE A 296 -6.84 15.76 -2.70
C ILE A 296 -7.01 14.66 -1.66
N ARG A 297 -8.06 13.84 -1.84
CA ARG A 297 -8.44 12.79 -0.88
C ARG A 297 -9.20 11.65 -1.57
N GLY A 298 -9.49 10.57 -0.84
CA GLY A 298 -10.25 9.44 -1.38
C GLY A 298 -11.70 9.80 -1.76
N LYS A 299 -12.26 9.09 -2.73
CA LYS A 299 -13.64 9.29 -3.24
C LYS A 299 -14.74 9.07 -2.19
N ASP A 300 -14.42 8.43 -1.07
CA ASP A 300 -15.27 8.36 0.13
C ASP A 300 -15.75 9.72 0.62
N HIS A 301 -14.99 10.77 0.33
CA HIS A 301 -15.31 12.12 0.76
C HIS A 301 -16.02 12.98 -0.29
N ILE A 302 -16.50 12.41 -1.40
CA ILE A 302 -17.30 13.17 -2.38
C ILE A 302 -18.57 13.73 -1.71
N ALA A 303 -19.30 12.91 -0.94
CA ALA A 303 -20.48 13.39 -0.22
C ALA A 303 -20.13 14.46 0.83
N ASN A 304 -18.97 14.35 1.49
CA ASN A 304 -18.50 15.36 2.42
C ASN A 304 -18.17 16.69 1.72
N THR A 305 -17.58 16.63 0.53
CA THR A 305 -17.30 17.81 -0.30
C THR A 305 -18.59 18.57 -0.62
N LYS A 306 -19.62 17.86 -1.09
CA LYS A 306 -20.94 18.45 -1.38
C LYS A 306 -21.59 19.07 -0.13
N ARG A 307 -21.42 18.45 1.04
CA ARG A 307 -21.88 19.04 2.31
C ARG A 307 -21.13 20.33 2.60
N GLN A 308 -19.80 20.29 2.57
CA GLN A 308 -18.92 21.42 2.86
C GLN A 308 -19.20 22.62 1.93
N GLU A 309 -19.50 22.39 0.65
CA GLU A 309 -19.91 23.44 -0.31
C GLU A 309 -21.11 24.29 0.15
N PHE A 310 -22.04 23.74 0.95
CA PHE A 310 -23.09 24.56 1.56
C PHE A 310 -22.52 25.61 2.51
N ILE A 311 -21.56 25.22 3.35
CA ILE A 311 -20.92 26.12 4.32
C ILE A 311 -20.13 27.20 3.58
N PHE A 312 -19.30 26.82 2.61
CA PHE A 312 -18.56 27.79 1.78
C PHE A 312 -19.51 28.81 1.14
N ARG A 313 -20.59 28.34 0.50
CA ARG A 313 -21.59 29.21 -0.15
C ARG A 313 -22.27 30.16 0.83
N TYR A 314 -22.75 29.67 1.98
CA TYR A 314 -23.45 30.48 2.97
C TYR A 314 -22.55 31.51 3.64
N MET A 315 -21.26 31.22 3.72
CA MET A 315 -20.26 32.13 4.27
C MET A 315 -19.65 33.06 3.21
N GLY A 316 -19.94 32.84 1.92
CA GLY A 316 -19.34 33.61 0.82
C GLY A 316 -17.84 33.32 0.64
N TRP A 317 -17.39 32.13 1.02
CA TRP A 317 -15.99 31.73 0.93
C TRP A 317 -15.66 31.11 -0.44
N GLU A 318 -14.42 31.29 -0.89
CA GLU A 318 -13.92 30.61 -2.07
C GLU A 318 -13.66 29.13 -1.78
N THR A 319 -14.20 28.26 -2.63
CA THR A 319 -14.07 26.81 -2.51
C THR A 319 -12.72 26.34 -3.07
N PRO A 320 -11.93 25.52 -2.35
CA PRO A 320 -10.71 24.94 -2.90
C PRO A 320 -11.01 24.01 -4.07
N VAL A 321 -9.99 23.76 -4.90
CA VAL A 321 -10.06 22.75 -5.96
C VAL A 321 -10.06 21.36 -5.33
N TYR A 322 -11.14 20.60 -5.52
CA TYR A 322 -11.24 19.22 -5.06
C TYR A 322 -10.82 18.21 -6.13
N ARG A 323 -10.06 17.18 -5.73
CA ARG A 323 -9.83 15.97 -6.51
C ARG A 323 -10.03 14.74 -5.64
N HIS A 324 -10.68 13.73 -6.20
CA HIS A 324 -11.03 12.51 -5.49
C HIS A 324 -10.46 11.28 -6.20
N TYR A 325 -9.52 10.59 -5.57
CA TYR A 325 -8.96 9.36 -6.11
C TYR A 325 -9.75 8.12 -5.65
N GLY A 326 -9.73 7.06 -6.46
CA GLY A 326 -10.40 5.80 -6.17
C GLY A 326 -9.86 5.13 -4.91
N ARG A 327 -10.66 4.29 -4.28
CA ARG A 327 -10.27 3.51 -3.10
C ARG A 327 -9.13 2.57 -3.44
N MET A 328 -8.34 2.24 -2.43
CA MET A 328 -7.26 1.27 -2.52
C MET A 328 -7.57 0.11 -1.60
N GLY A 329 -7.96 -1.03 -2.18
CA GLY A 329 -8.02 -2.29 -1.47
C GLY A 329 -6.60 -2.81 -1.24
N ILE A 330 -6.36 -3.43 -0.08
CA ILE A 330 -5.07 -4.02 0.28
C ILE A 330 -5.35 -5.40 0.81
N GLU A 331 -4.87 -6.42 0.10
CA GLU A 331 -5.13 -7.81 0.45
C GLU A 331 -4.28 -8.24 1.64
N GLY A 332 -4.84 -9.11 2.48
CA GLY A 332 -4.13 -9.74 3.58
C GLY A 332 -3.82 -8.85 4.78
N VAL A 333 -4.25 -7.59 4.81
CA VAL A 333 -4.00 -6.68 5.95
C VAL A 333 -5.24 -5.92 6.40
N VAL A 334 -5.35 -5.77 7.71
CA VAL A 334 -6.36 -4.92 8.36
C VAL A 334 -5.87 -3.47 8.34
N LEU A 335 -6.70 -2.55 7.84
CA LEU A 335 -6.41 -1.11 7.86
C LEU A 335 -7.27 -0.33 8.86
N SER A 336 -8.37 -0.90 9.34
CA SER A 336 -9.20 -0.24 10.33
C SER A 336 -8.46 -0.16 11.66
N THR A 337 -8.14 1.06 12.09
CA THR A 337 -7.41 1.28 13.35
C THR A 337 -8.15 0.71 14.57
N SER A 338 -9.48 0.75 14.58
CA SER A 338 -10.28 0.13 15.65
C SER A 338 -10.17 -1.39 15.66
N GLN A 339 -10.12 -2.04 14.48
CA GLN A 339 -9.95 -3.50 14.39
C GLN A 339 -8.54 -3.92 14.79
N MET A 340 -7.51 -3.17 14.35
CA MET A 340 -6.13 -3.41 14.76
C MET A 340 -5.97 -3.28 16.29
N ARG A 341 -6.54 -2.22 16.89
CA ARG A 341 -6.55 -2.06 18.35
C ARG A 341 -7.23 -3.24 19.05
N ALA A 342 -8.38 -3.69 18.56
CA ALA A 342 -9.07 -4.83 19.14
C ALA A 342 -8.22 -6.11 19.09
N GLY A 343 -7.52 -6.36 17.98
CA GLY A 343 -6.59 -7.49 17.84
C GLY A 343 -5.36 -7.37 18.75
N ILE A 344 -4.85 -6.15 18.99
CA ILE A 344 -3.76 -5.95 19.97
C ILE A 344 -4.27 -6.23 21.39
N GLN A 345 -5.45 -5.73 21.74
CA GLN A 345 -6.05 -5.94 23.07
C GLN A 345 -6.41 -7.40 23.35
N SER A 346 -6.79 -8.17 22.32
CA SER A 346 -7.06 -9.60 22.45
C SER A 346 -5.79 -10.47 22.46
N GLY A 347 -4.61 -9.88 22.21
CA GLY A 347 -3.34 -10.59 22.09
C GLY A 347 -3.14 -11.28 20.73
N GLU A 348 -4.02 -11.06 19.75
CA GLU A 348 -3.83 -11.52 18.37
C GLU A 348 -2.58 -10.89 17.73
N TYR A 349 -2.36 -9.59 17.99
CA TYR A 349 -1.18 -8.83 17.56
C TYR A 349 -0.34 -8.40 18.76
N SER A 350 0.98 -8.43 18.59
CA SER A 350 1.95 -8.06 19.63
C SER A 350 2.01 -6.56 19.92
N GLY A 351 1.59 -5.72 18.97
CA GLY A 351 1.61 -4.27 19.07
C GLY A 351 1.31 -3.60 17.73
N TRP A 352 1.43 -2.27 17.69
CA TRP A 352 1.20 -1.48 16.48
C TRP A 352 2.23 -1.69 15.37
N ASP A 353 3.38 -2.26 15.70
CA ASP A 353 4.50 -2.59 14.82
C ASP A 353 4.56 -4.09 14.48
N ASP A 354 3.53 -4.87 14.84
CA ASP A 354 3.40 -6.26 14.45
C ASP A 354 3.36 -6.38 12.92
N VAL A 355 4.21 -7.24 12.37
CA VAL A 355 4.48 -7.32 10.92
C VAL A 355 3.33 -7.85 10.08
N ARG A 356 2.27 -8.35 10.71
CA ARG A 356 1.00 -8.72 10.07
C ARG A 356 0.09 -7.50 9.82
N LEU A 357 0.39 -6.35 10.45
CA LEU A 357 -0.39 -5.13 10.30
C LEU A 357 0.06 -4.28 9.10
N GLY A 358 -0.87 -3.50 8.56
CA GLY A 358 -0.62 -2.54 7.49
C GLY A 358 -0.09 -1.17 7.95
N THR A 359 0.38 -1.06 9.21
CA THR A 359 0.88 0.20 9.79
C THR A 359 2.23 0.58 9.19
N LEU A 360 2.56 1.87 9.19
CA LEU A 360 3.89 2.33 8.75
C LEU A 360 4.99 1.84 9.69
N ARG A 361 4.67 1.66 10.98
CA ARG A 361 5.56 1.06 11.97
C ARG A 361 5.93 -0.38 11.64
N ALA A 362 4.94 -1.21 11.30
CA ALA A 362 5.19 -2.58 10.87
C ALA A 362 6.07 -2.62 9.60
N MET A 363 5.81 -1.74 8.63
CA MET A 363 6.64 -1.62 7.43
C MET A 363 8.08 -1.21 7.75
N ALA A 364 8.25 -0.19 8.59
CA ALA A 364 9.55 0.28 9.03
C ALA A 364 10.33 -0.82 9.78
N ARG A 365 9.66 -1.54 10.69
CA ARG A 365 10.25 -2.64 11.45
C ARG A 365 10.71 -3.78 10.55
N ARG A 366 9.96 -4.06 9.47
CA ARG A 366 10.35 -5.00 8.41
C ARG A 366 11.52 -4.53 7.55
N GLY A 367 11.93 -3.26 7.60
CA GLY A 367 12.98 -2.70 6.75
C GLY A 367 12.47 -2.17 5.40
N ILE A 368 11.16 -1.99 5.22
CA ILE A 368 10.63 -1.28 4.06
C ILE A 368 11.01 0.20 4.17
N GLN A 369 11.51 0.78 3.09
CA GLN A 369 11.94 2.17 3.02
C GLN A 369 10.75 3.09 2.73
N PRO A 370 10.67 4.28 3.36
CA PRO A 370 9.59 5.23 3.11
C PRO A 370 9.54 5.68 1.65
N GLN A 371 10.71 5.78 1.00
CA GLN A 371 10.82 6.12 -0.41
C GLN A 371 10.21 5.03 -1.33
N ALA A 372 10.29 3.75 -0.94
CA ALA A 372 9.63 2.67 -1.68
C ALA A 372 8.11 2.84 -1.66
N VAL A 373 7.55 3.15 -0.47
CA VAL A 373 6.12 3.41 -0.28
C VAL A 373 5.69 4.63 -1.10
N ARG A 374 6.46 5.73 -1.05
CA ARG A 374 6.23 6.93 -1.88
C ARG A 374 6.18 6.57 -3.36
N ASN A 375 7.21 5.89 -3.86
CA ASN A 375 7.31 5.51 -5.27
C ASN A 375 6.12 4.62 -5.70
N ALA A 376 5.67 3.71 -4.83
CA ALA A 376 4.50 2.85 -5.08
C ALA A 376 3.21 3.66 -5.22
N VAL A 377 2.93 4.56 -4.28
CA VAL A 377 1.67 5.32 -4.28
C VAL A 377 1.64 6.45 -5.31
N VAL A 378 2.79 7.05 -5.63
CA VAL A 378 2.88 8.07 -6.70
C VAL A 378 2.72 7.44 -8.08
N GLU A 379 3.26 6.25 -8.31
CA GLU A 379 3.05 5.51 -9.57
C GLU A 379 1.57 5.14 -9.78
N ILE A 380 0.88 4.75 -8.71
CA ILE A 380 -0.57 4.53 -8.71
C ILE A 380 -1.32 5.80 -9.14
N GLY A 381 -0.92 6.95 -8.60
CA GLY A 381 -1.49 8.26 -8.89
C GLY A 381 -2.91 8.49 -8.34
N ILE A 382 -3.59 9.48 -8.94
CA ILE A 382 -4.90 9.98 -8.47
C ILE A 382 -6.08 9.59 -9.38
N GLY A 383 -5.98 8.46 -10.10
CA GLY A 383 -7.10 7.94 -10.88
C GLY A 383 -8.34 7.69 -10.02
N GLU A 384 -9.53 7.94 -10.57
CA GLU A 384 -10.82 7.84 -9.86
C GLU A 384 -11.30 6.39 -9.67
N THR A 385 -10.74 5.46 -10.45
CA THR A 385 -11.06 4.03 -10.40
C THR A 385 -10.50 3.40 -9.14
N ASP A 386 -11.28 2.49 -8.54
CA ASP A 386 -10.78 1.69 -7.43
C ASP A 386 -9.68 0.75 -7.91
N ILE A 387 -8.71 0.51 -7.04
CA ILE A 387 -7.54 -0.29 -7.34
C ILE A 387 -7.25 -1.26 -6.20
N GLN A 388 -6.50 -2.30 -6.53
CA GLN A 388 -5.89 -3.20 -5.57
C GLN A 388 -4.40 -2.87 -5.45
N PHE A 389 -3.93 -2.70 -4.21
CA PHE A 389 -2.52 -2.46 -3.95
C PHE A 389 -1.71 -3.74 -4.19
N SER A 390 -0.60 -3.61 -4.92
CA SER A 390 0.33 -4.71 -5.18
C SER A 390 1.51 -4.63 -4.22
N TRP A 391 1.58 -5.59 -3.29
CA TRP A 391 2.74 -5.77 -2.41
C TRP A 391 4.01 -6.05 -3.21
N GLU A 392 3.92 -6.84 -4.28
CA GLU A 392 5.05 -7.12 -5.18
C GLU A 392 5.63 -5.84 -5.81
N ASN A 393 4.80 -4.88 -6.20
CA ASN A 393 5.30 -3.61 -6.73
C ASN A 393 6.03 -2.80 -5.63
N LEU A 394 5.51 -2.80 -4.40
CA LEU A 394 6.20 -2.18 -3.27
C LEU A 394 7.56 -2.85 -3.01
N TYR A 395 7.58 -4.19 -3.01
CA TYR A 395 8.79 -4.97 -2.78
C TYR A 395 9.84 -4.77 -3.87
N ALA A 396 9.43 -4.71 -5.14
CA ALA A 396 10.33 -4.37 -6.24
C ALA A 396 10.98 -2.99 -6.04
N LYS A 397 10.19 -1.96 -5.72
CA LYS A 397 10.70 -0.61 -5.44
C LYS A 397 11.58 -0.55 -4.20
N ASN A 398 11.27 -1.36 -3.19
CA ASN A 398 12.09 -1.44 -1.99
C ASN A 398 13.43 -2.10 -2.29
N LYS A 399 13.42 -3.22 -3.03
CA LYS A 399 14.61 -3.92 -3.51
C LYS A 399 15.55 -2.99 -4.29
N ASP A 400 15.02 -2.16 -5.18
CA ASP A 400 15.81 -1.18 -5.94
C ASP A 400 16.59 -0.22 -5.02
N ILE A 401 16.10 0.02 -3.80
CA ILE A 401 16.75 0.88 -2.82
C ILE A 401 17.74 0.08 -1.96
N ILE A 402 17.34 -1.10 -1.46
CA ILE A 402 18.09 -1.82 -0.41
C ILE A 402 19.10 -2.83 -0.96
N ASP A 403 18.95 -3.35 -2.18
CA ASP A 403 19.79 -4.44 -2.71
C ASP A 403 21.27 -4.06 -2.72
N SER A 404 21.58 -2.86 -3.23
CA SER A 404 22.95 -2.34 -3.26
C SER A 404 23.52 -2.02 -1.88
N GLN A 405 22.70 -1.98 -0.82
CA GLN A 405 23.14 -1.62 0.53
C GLN A 405 23.23 -2.84 1.47
N ALA A 406 22.60 -3.95 1.10
CA ALA A 406 22.50 -5.13 1.93
C ALA A 406 23.65 -6.10 1.66
N ASP A 407 24.42 -6.39 2.71
CA ASP A 407 25.34 -7.53 2.69
C ASP A 407 24.56 -8.84 2.67
N ARG A 408 25.09 -9.82 1.94
CA ARG A 408 24.52 -11.16 1.80
C ARG A 408 25.06 -12.07 2.88
N PHE A 409 24.19 -12.84 3.51
CA PHE A 409 24.54 -13.86 4.49
C PHE A 409 23.69 -15.11 4.29
N PHE A 410 24.05 -16.20 4.95
CA PHE A 410 23.29 -17.41 5.03
C PHE A 410 22.42 -17.41 6.28
N PHE A 411 21.16 -17.81 6.07
CA PHE A 411 20.23 -18.24 7.10
C PHE A 411 19.73 -19.63 6.72
N VAL A 412 19.89 -20.57 7.65
CA VAL A 412 19.45 -21.96 7.50
C VAL A 412 18.18 -22.13 8.36
N PRO A 413 16.98 -22.13 7.75
CA PRO A 413 15.74 -22.38 8.47
C PRO A 413 15.62 -23.88 8.82
N ASP A 414 15.04 -24.19 9.98
CA ASP A 414 14.88 -25.55 10.49
C ASP A 414 16.13 -26.43 10.25
N PRO A 415 17.25 -26.08 10.91
CA PRO A 415 18.55 -26.62 10.59
C PRO A 415 18.67 -28.09 10.98
N VAL A 416 19.11 -28.92 10.03
CA VAL A 416 19.46 -30.32 10.23
C VAL A 416 20.96 -30.47 10.13
N LEU A 417 21.60 -31.01 11.18
CA LEU A 417 23.05 -31.26 11.18
C LEU A 417 23.35 -32.47 10.29
N VAL A 418 24.16 -32.27 9.26
CA VAL A 418 24.57 -33.27 8.28
C VAL A 418 26.09 -33.44 8.34
N PRO A 419 26.58 -34.61 8.80
CA PRO A 419 27.98 -34.98 8.65
C PRO A 419 28.30 -35.20 7.16
N VAL A 420 29.45 -34.68 6.71
CA VAL A 420 29.93 -34.81 5.33
C VAL A 420 31.31 -35.47 5.34
N SER A 421 31.42 -36.61 4.65
CA SER A 421 32.67 -37.36 4.51
C SER A 421 33.40 -37.04 3.20
N GLY A 422 34.69 -37.36 3.13
CA GLY A 422 35.47 -37.31 1.89
C GLY A 422 35.99 -35.92 1.49
N SER A 423 35.94 -34.93 2.39
CA SER A 423 36.51 -33.59 2.20
C SER A 423 37.40 -33.20 3.38
N ASP A 424 38.52 -32.55 3.09
CA ASP A 424 39.39 -31.93 4.10
C ASP A 424 38.77 -30.60 4.61
N PRO A 425 39.17 -30.11 5.80
CA PRO A 425 38.75 -28.80 6.28
C PRO A 425 39.08 -27.70 5.25
N VAL A 426 38.10 -26.85 4.95
CA VAL A 426 38.20 -25.81 3.93
C VAL A 426 37.43 -24.56 4.37
N VAL A 427 37.90 -23.39 3.96
CA VAL A 427 37.23 -22.11 4.22
C VAL A 427 36.58 -21.62 2.93
N ALA A 428 35.25 -21.57 2.91
CA ALA A 428 34.50 -21.00 1.80
C ALA A 428 34.67 -19.48 1.78
N LYS A 429 34.85 -18.91 0.59
CA LYS A 429 34.90 -17.46 0.38
C LYS A 429 33.66 -17.00 -0.37
N ALA A 430 32.68 -16.48 0.37
CA ALA A 430 31.43 -16.02 -0.19
C ALA A 430 31.44 -14.49 -0.31
N MET A 431 31.07 -13.94 -1.47
CA MET A 431 31.02 -12.48 -1.67
C MET A 431 29.97 -11.84 -0.76
N ARG A 432 30.28 -10.66 -0.20
CA ARG A 432 29.29 -9.86 0.54
C ARG A 432 28.22 -9.31 -0.37
N TYR A 433 28.60 -8.80 -1.54
CA TYR A 433 27.67 -8.30 -2.54
C TYR A 433 28.26 -8.50 -3.95
N PRO A 434 27.63 -9.28 -4.84
CA PRO A 434 28.15 -9.52 -6.19
C PRO A 434 28.20 -8.29 -7.09
N GLY A 435 27.48 -7.21 -6.75
CA GLY A 435 27.52 -5.96 -7.51
C GLY A 435 28.69 -5.04 -7.12
N ASP A 436 29.47 -5.39 -6.09
CA ASP A 436 30.59 -4.58 -5.60
C ASP A 436 31.66 -5.46 -4.94
N GLU A 437 32.66 -5.87 -5.72
CA GLU A 437 33.79 -6.68 -5.23
C GLU A 437 34.61 -5.99 -4.14
N SER A 438 34.57 -4.65 -4.05
CA SER A 438 35.35 -3.90 -3.06
C SER A 438 34.88 -4.14 -1.62
N ARG A 439 33.66 -4.66 -1.43
CA ARG A 439 33.16 -5.08 -0.11
C ARG A 439 33.84 -6.34 0.41
N GLY A 440 34.50 -7.09 -0.47
CA GLY A 440 35.21 -8.31 -0.11
C GLY A 440 34.29 -9.48 0.19
N TYR A 441 34.80 -10.37 1.05
CA TYR A 441 34.25 -11.72 1.23
C TYR A 441 33.97 -12.00 2.71
N ARG A 442 33.06 -12.94 2.91
CA ARG A 442 32.81 -13.65 4.17
C ARG A 442 33.57 -14.96 4.11
N GLU A 443 34.21 -15.31 5.21
CA GLU A 443 34.96 -16.56 5.35
C GLU A 443 34.17 -17.52 6.24
N ILE A 444 33.69 -18.62 5.64
CA ILE A 444 32.85 -19.60 6.34
C ILE A 444 33.64 -20.91 6.45
N PRO A 445 34.09 -21.30 7.65
CA PRO A 445 34.86 -22.53 7.82
C PRO A 445 33.98 -23.76 7.63
N PHE A 446 34.50 -24.82 7.04
CA PHE A 446 33.89 -26.14 7.01
C PHE A 446 34.86 -27.15 7.63
N ALA A 447 34.36 -28.00 8.52
CA ALA A 447 35.15 -28.99 9.24
C ALA A 447 34.38 -30.30 9.48
N GLY A 448 33.78 -30.86 8.44
CA GLY A 448 33.19 -32.21 8.46
C GLY A 448 31.70 -32.31 8.80
N SER A 449 31.07 -31.28 9.36
CA SER A 449 29.63 -31.21 9.54
C SER A 449 29.09 -29.82 9.28
N LEU A 450 27.82 -29.74 8.84
CA LEU A 450 27.13 -28.49 8.57
C LEU A 450 25.63 -28.63 8.74
N TYR A 451 24.95 -27.51 8.96
CA TYR A 451 23.51 -27.40 8.92
C TYR A 451 23.01 -27.17 7.50
N LEU A 452 21.98 -27.92 7.12
CA LEU A 452 21.18 -27.70 5.91
C LEU A 452 19.71 -27.47 6.28
N PRO A 453 18.94 -26.76 5.43
CA PRO A 453 17.52 -26.61 5.67
C PRO A 453 16.79 -27.96 5.56
N ARG A 454 15.97 -28.32 6.56
CA ARG A 454 15.21 -29.60 6.54
C ARG A 454 14.44 -29.82 5.24
N ALA A 455 13.73 -28.79 4.78
CA ALA A 455 12.90 -28.87 3.58
C ALA A 455 13.68 -29.28 2.31
N GLU A 456 14.97 -28.95 2.24
CA GLU A 456 15.82 -29.32 1.10
C GLU A 456 16.30 -30.78 1.17
N LEU A 457 16.39 -31.34 2.38
CA LEU A 457 16.70 -32.75 2.58
C LEU A 457 15.47 -33.63 2.33
N GLU A 458 14.28 -33.14 2.69
CA GLU A 458 13.01 -33.82 2.46
C GLU A 458 12.56 -33.79 0.98
N SER A 459 13.11 -32.88 0.17
CA SER A 459 12.82 -32.84 -1.27
C SER A 459 13.38 -34.05 -2.04
N GLY A 460 14.21 -34.89 -1.40
CA GLY A 460 14.82 -36.07 -1.99
C GLY A 460 15.96 -35.78 -2.97
N ALA A 461 16.60 -34.62 -2.86
CA ALA A 461 17.71 -34.24 -3.72
C ALA A 461 18.95 -35.12 -3.42
N ALA A 462 19.24 -36.09 -4.29
CA ALA A 462 20.40 -36.98 -4.12
C ALA A 462 21.77 -36.29 -4.37
N TYR A 463 21.78 -35.09 -4.93
CA TYR A 463 22.99 -34.33 -5.24
C TYR A 463 22.73 -32.84 -5.02
N ILE A 464 23.56 -32.18 -4.22
CA ILE A 464 23.38 -30.79 -3.78
C ILE A 464 24.68 -30.01 -4.02
N ARG A 465 24.57 -28.75 -4.45
CA ARG A 465 25.68 -27.79 -4.43
C ARG A 465 25.61 -26.98 -3.14
N LEU A 466 26.61 -27.12 -2.27
CA LEU A 466 26.79 -26.21 -1.14
C LEU A 466 27.30 -24.88 -1.69
N LYS A 467 26.54 -23.82 -1.47
CA LYS A 467 26.83 -22.51 -2.05
C LYS A 467 28.22 -22.02 -1.62
N ASP A 468 29.00 -21.58 -2.60
CA ASP A 468 30.38 -21.08 -2.45
C ASP A 468 31.37 -22.07 -1.81
N LEU A 469 31.01 -23.37 -1.73
CA LEU A 469 31.84 -24.45 -1.20
C LEU A 469 32.07 -25.55 -2.26
N PHE A 470 31.39 -26.70 -2.14
CA PHE A 470 31.56 -27.86 -3.02
C PHE A 470 30.23 -28.62 -3.24
N ASN A 471 30.28 -29.71 -4.00
CA ASN A 471 29.14 -30.58 -4.24
C ASN A 471 29.11 -31.75 -3.25
N ILE A 472 27.91 -32.21 -2.88
CA ILE A 472 27.72 -33.43 -2.08
C ILE A 472 26.67 -34.35 -2.71
N LYS A 473 26.84 -35.65 -2.51
CA LYS A 473 25.75 -36.63 -2.60
C LYS A 473 25.08 -36.74 -1.25
N VAL A 474 23.75 -36.79 -1.25
CA VAL A 474 22.96 -37.00 -0.03
C VAL A 474 22.62 -38.48 0.09
N LEU A 475 22.99 -39.07 1.23
CA LEU A 475 22.77 -40.47 1.55
C LEU A 475 21.76 -40.57 2.69
N HIS A 476 20.73 -41.38 2.49
CA HIS A 476 19.71 -41.67 3.48
C HIS A 476 19.96 -43.08 4.05
N GLU A 477 20.37 -43.17 5.31
CA GLU A 477 20.60 -44.40 6.06
C GLU A 477 19.57 -44.49 7.20
N GLY A 478 18.38 -45.01 6.89
CA GLY A 478 17.24 -44.97 7.81
C GLY A 478 16.81 -43.52 8.07
N ASP A 479 16.76 -43.13 9.35
CA ASP A 479 16.45 -41.75 9.77
C ASP A 479 17.69 -40.83 9.76
N THR A 480 18.88 -41.36 9.44
CA THR A 480 20.13 -40.58 9.42
C THR A 480 20.42 -40.08 8.01
N ILE A 481 20.74 -38.78 7.91
CA ILE A 481 21.15 -38.14 6.65
C ILE A 481 22.64 -37.81 6.72
N ARG A 482 23.40 -38.20 5.69
CA ARG A 482 24.83 -37.90 5.56
C ARG A 482 25.14 -37.36 4.18
N GLY A 483 26.17 -36.54 4.09
CA GLY A 483 26.76 -36.09 2.83
C GLY A 483 28.03 -36.87 2.49
N GLU A 484 28.26 -37.09 1.20
CA GLU A 484 29.55 -37.54 0.67
C GLU A 484 30.06 -36.49 -0.32
N TYR A 485 31.28 -36.00 -0.13
CA TYR A 485 31.92 -35.06 -1.05
C TYR A 485 31.89 -35.58 -2.50
N ALA A 486 31.52 -34.70 -3.43
CA ALA A 486 31.28 -35.07 -4.82
C ALA A 486 31.92 -34.09 -5.82
N GLY A 487 33.01 -33.44 -5.42
CA GLY A 487 33.79 -32.53 -6.28
C GLY A 487 33.45 -31.05 -6.10
N ASP A 488 34.32 -30.17 -6.58
CA ASP A 488 34.16 -28.72 -6.48
C ASP A 488 33.47 -28.08 -7.70
N ASP A 489 33.32 -28.81 -8.80
CA ASP A 489 32.91 -28.25 -10.09
C ASP A 489 31.45 -27.79 -10.09
N LEU A 490 31.24 -26.49 -10.28
CA LEU A 490 29.90 -25.90 -10.41
C LEU A 490 29.19 -26.34 -11.69
N GLN A 491 29.91 -26.62 -12.78
CA GLN A 491 29.30 -27.06 -14.03
C GLN A 491 28.73 -28.47 -13.90
N GLU A 492 29.40 -29.36 -13.16
CA GLU A 492 28.85 -30.67 -12.81
C GLU A 492 27.50 -30.52 -12.08
N ALA A 493 27.42 -29.69 -11.04
CA ALA A 493 26.17 -29.43 -10.32
C ALA A 493 25.06 -28.89 -11.25
N ARG A 494 25.40 -27.95 -12.14
CA ARG A 494 24.46 -27.40 -13.14
C ARG A 494 23.97 -28.46 -14.13
N SER A 495 24.87 -29.33 -14.60
CA SER A 495 24.52 -30.41 -15.53
C SER A 495 23.52 -31.41 -14.92
N LYS A 496 23.64 -31.64 -13.61
CA LYS A 496 22.73 -32.49 -12.82
C LYS A 496 21.50 -31.75 -12.32
N LYS A 497 21.35 -30.46 -12.61
CA LYS A 497 20.31 -29.56 -12.08
C LYS A 497 20.22 -29.62 -10.55
N ALA A 498 21.37 -29.79 -9.89
CA ALA A 498 21.45 -29.86 -8.45
C ALA A 498 21.04 -28.52 -7.82
N PRO A 499 20.21 -28.52 -6.77
CA PRO A 499 19.90 -27.30 -6.04
C PRO A 499 21.18 -26.72 -5.42
N ILE A 500 21.33 -25.41 -5.51
CA ILE A 500 22.38 -24.66 -4.82
C ILE A 500 21.81 -24.23 -3.48
N ILE A 501 22.44 -24.61 -2.38
CA ILE A 501 21.86 -24.50 -1.03
C ILE A 501 22.80 -23.76 -0.08
N GLN A 502 22.23 -22.87 0.72
CA GLN A 502 22.92 -22.20 1.82
C GLN A 502 23.11 -23.14 3.01
N TRP A 503 24.25 -23.02 3.68
CA TRP A 503 24.68 -23.94 4.73
C TRP A 503 25.47 -23.17 5.78
N LEU A 504 25.58 -23.73 6.98
CA LEU A 504 26.40 -23.16 8.05
C LEU A 504 27.06 -24.28 8.85
N PRO A 505 28.36 -24.22 9.18
CA PRO A 505 28.97 -25.18 10.10
C PRO A 505 28.43 -24.95 11.52
N GLU A 506 28.48 -25.98 12.37
CA GLU A 506 27.96 -25.91 13.74
C GLU A 506 28.62 -24.79 14.58
N ASN A 507 29.94 -24.62 14.42
CA ASN A 507 30.72 -23.60 15.14
C ASN A 507 30.62 -22.18 14.53
N HIS A 508 29.88 -22.00 13.44
CA HIS A 508 29.64 -20.71 12.78
C HIS A 508 28.14 -20.51 12.53
N ALA A 509 27.30 -21.04 13.42
CA ALA A 509 25.85 -20.97 13.35
C ALA A 509 25.31 -20.28 14.60
N ASN A 510 24.83 -19.04 14.45
CA ASN A 510 24.19 -18.30 15.54
C ASN A 510 22.67 -18.54 15.50
N PRO A 511 22.03 -18.98 16.61
CA PRO A 511 20.57 -19.07 16.71
C PRO A 511 19.88 -17.78 16.25
N CYS A 512 18.91 -17.90 15.35
CA CYS A 512 18.22 -16.76 14.76
C CYS A 512 16.76 -17.08 14.50
N THR A 513 15.87 -16.19 14.93
CA THR A 513 14.44 -16.27 14.60
C THR A 513 14.11 -15.23 13.53
N LEU A 514 13.59 -15.69 12.39
CA LEU A 514 13.08 -14.84 11.34
C LEU A 514 11.56 -14.66 11.50
N LYS A 515 11.14 -13.48 11.93
CA LYS A 515 9.73 -13.08 12.06
C LYS A 515 9.15 -12.77 10.68
N THR A 516 8.07 -13.45 10.30
CA THR A 516 7.39 -13.24 9.00
C THR A 516 5.88 -13.01 9.19
N PRO A 517 5.18 -12.41 8.22
CA PRO A 517 3.72 -12.33 8.26
C PRO A 517 3.01 -13.69 8.32
N ASP A 518 3.64 -14.74 7.79
CA ASP A 518 3.09 -16.10 7.72
C ASP A 518 3.43 -16.97 8.94
N GLY A 519 4.26 -16.44 9.85
CA GLY A 519 4.72 -17.14 11.05
C GLY A 519 6.22 -17.02 11.29
N ASP A 520 6.64 -17.37 12.50
CA ASP A 520 8.05 -17.33 12.89
C ASP A 520 8.80 -18.53 12.33
N VAL A 521 9.97 -18.28 11.74
CA VAL A 521 10.88 -19.31 11.23
C VAL A 521 12.11 -19.36 12.15
N SER A 522 12.24 -20.45 12.89
CA SER A 522 13.44 -20.70 13.71
C SER A 522 14.57 -21.26 12.84
N GLY A 523 15.79 -20.82 13.09
CA GLY A 523 16.96 -21.32 12.38
C GLY A 523 18.27 -20.82 12.95
N VAL A 524 19.29 -20.82 12.09
CA VAL A 524 20.62 -20.27 12.39
C VAL A 524 21.08 -19.34 11.28
N CYS A 525 21.76 -18.26 11.62
CA CYS A 525 22.40 -17.35 10.66
C CYS A 525 23.90 -17.22 10.92
N GLU A 526 24.61 -16.61 9.99
CA GLU A 526 26.02 -16.24 10.20
C GLU A 526 26.18 -15.34 11.44
N PRO A 527 27.19 -15.56 12.30
CA PRO A 527 27.46 -14.73 13.48
C PRO A 527 27.61 -13.25 13.14
N GLU A 528 28.18 -12.94 11.98
CA GLU A 528 28.30 -11.56 11.55
C GLU A 528 26.94 -10.90 11.29
N ALA A 529 26.03 -11.59 10.59
CA ALA A 529 24.67 -11.10 10.39
C ALA A 529 23.97 -10.84 11.74
N ALA A 530 24.13 -11.76 12.69
CA ALA A 530 23.58 -11.67 14.03
C ALA A 530 24.06 -10.46 14.85
N MET A 531 25.12 -9.76 14.42
CA MET A 531 25.69 -8.59 15.12
C MET A 531 25.33 -7.26 14.45
N THR A 532 24.55 -7.26 13.36
CA THR A 532 24.24 -6.06 12.55
C THR A 532 22.94 -5.37 12.97
N GLN A 533 22.81 -5.00 14.25
CA GLN A 533 21.62 -4.31 14.79
C GLN A 533 21.11 -3.19 13.87
N ASP A 534 19.81 -3.19 13.60
CA ASP A 534 19.08 -2.24 12.74
C ASP A 534 19.49 -2.22 11.26
N ARG A 535 20.35 -3.15 10.80
CA ARG A 535 20.73 -3.26 9.39
C ARG A 535 19.81 -4.19 8.63
N ILE A 536 19.66 -3.87 7.35
CA ILE A 536 19.02 -4.75 6.37
C ILE A 536 20.11 -5.60 5.74
N VAL A 537 19.89 -6.91 5.77
CA VAL A 537 20.73 -7.92 5.14
C VAL A 537 19.92 -8.70 4.12
N GLN A 538 20.61 -9.38 3.21
CA GLN A 538 19.99 -10.37 2.33
C GLN A 538 20.38 -11.77 2.78
N PHE A 539 19.42 -12.52 3.32
CA PHE A 539 19.59 -13.96 3.50
C PHE A 539 19.45 -14.65 2.16
N GLU A 540 20.56 -15.18 1.63
CA GLU A 540 20.58 -15.76 0.29
C GLU A 540 19.58 -16.92 0.18
N ARG A 541 18.81 -16.91 -0.91
CA ARG A 541 17.69 -17.84 -1.18
C ARG A 541 16.49 -17.74 -0.23
N VAL A 542 16.52 -16.84 0.76
CA VAL A 542 15.42 -16.61 1.70
C VAL A 542 14.76 -15.26 1.38
N GLY A 543 15.55 -14.19 1.34
CA GLY A 543 15.10 -12.82 1.03
C GLY A 543 15.80 -11.78 1.89
N PHE A 544 15.36 -10.53 1.79
CA PHE A 544 15.81 -9.44 2.64
C PHE A 544 15.19 -9.52 4.03
N ALA A 545 15.97 -9.15 5.04
CA ALA A 545 15.50 -9.05 6.41
C ALA A 545 16.22 -7.93 7.15
N ARG A 546 15.53 -7.29 8.10
CA ARG A 546 16.15 -6.35 9.05
C ARG A 546 16.48 -7.08 10.35
N ILE A 547 17.71 -6.95 10.84
CA ILE A 547 18.11 -7.47 12.16
C ILE A 547 17.60 -6.50 13.23
N ASP A 548 16.58 -6.91 13.97
CA ASP A 548 15.90 -6.07 14.99
C ASP A 548 16.48 -6.29 16.39
N THR A 549 17.00 -7.48 16.67
CA THR A 549 17.75 -7.77 17.89
C THR A 549 19.01 -8.54 17.54
N ALA A 550 20.15 -7.89 17.68
CA ALA A 550 21.47 -8.48 17.52
C ALA A 550 21.87 -9.26 18.79
N GLY A 551 22.57 -10.39 18.61
CA GLY A 551 23.06 -11.22 19.70
C GLY A 551 22.85 -12.71 19.48
N ASN A 552 22.80 -13.46 20.58
CA ASN A 552 22.62 -14.91 20.59
C ASN A 552 21.54 -15.29 21.63
N PRO A 553 20.29 -15.53 21.22
CA PRO A 553 19.79 -15.59 19.84
C PRO A 553 19.59 -14.20 19.21
N ALA A 554 19.68 -14.12 17.87
CA ALA A 554 19.29 -12.95 17.09
C ALA A 554 17.80 -13.02 16.67
N VAL A 555 17.19 -11.86 16.42
CA VAL A 555 15.84 -11.73 15.85
C VAL A 555 15.90 -10.85 14.61
N ALA A 556 15.43 -11.40 13.49
CA ALA A 556 15.32 -10.71 12.20
C ALA A 556 13.86 -10.61 11.78
N TYR A 557 13.49 -9.55 11.07
CA TYR A 557 12.16 -9.37 10.49
C TYR A 557 12.24 -9.43 8.98
N PHE A 558 11.42 -10.30 8.38
CA PHE A 558 11.40 -10.50 6.94
C PHE A 558 10.83 -9.29 6.20
N THR A 559 11.61 -8.78 5.25
CA THR A 559 11.25 -7.64 4.42
C THR A 559 10.44 -8.11 3.21
N HIS A 560 11.09 -8.81 2.27
CA HIS A 560 10.51 -9.44 1.08
C HIS A 560 11.60 -10.29 0.40
N ARG A 561 11.23 -11.06 -0.64
CA ARG A 561 12.19 -11.84 -1.43
C ARG A 561 13.05 -10.99 -2.37
#